data_AF-A0A2X5NQZ6-F1
#
_entry.id   AF-A0A2X5NQZ6-F1
#
_cell.length_a   1.000
_cell.length_b   1.000
_cell.length_c   1.000
_cell.angle_alpha   90.00
_cell.angle_beta   90.00
_cell.angle_gamma   90.00
#
_symmetry.space_group_name_H-M   'P 1'
#
loop_
_entity.id
_entity.type
_entity.pdbx_description
1 polymer ?
#
loop_
_entity_poly.entity_id
_entity_poly.type
_entity_poly.pdbx_seq_one_letter_code
_entity_poly.pdbx_strand_id
1 'polypeptide(L)'
;MTELLPSLNTRGLNIIVNNLCPADEIRLGDSTIVRKILMTLLWYSFGTTHWGKISVRIGASPEQTDRLMVNIVDTGQGLNKTELENVHFPFSGDVSTENDEKSNSMDLFFCRQFCQALSGKLDIVSKTDLGTHYNVTLLLPVQTQEAEQDEKILEGITVLVDVVVDDIYKIVSRQLEYWGAKCVIADERVSVQDYDFLITDVPARLSGWAVLITGTEPGYSAINPQQYRANYNLNQALLEALLSLIEKQLTEDEMEEAPENSGNSVLEEPGYFQIFKDTVPDDVTKLSLELADKDYAALALTAHRLKGVFAMLGLDAGKAQCEQLELFIEKCDDLNIKEAARDIDDYVNQLLQQGK
;
A
#
# COMPACT_ATOMS: atom_id res chain seq x y z
N MET A 1 3.69 4.81 -16.12
CA MET A 1 3.67 6.13 -15.44
C MET A 1 4.85 6.27 -14.48
N THR A 2 5.15 5.27 -13.64
CA THR A 2 6.34 5.27 -12.76
C THR A 2 7.66 5.58 -13.50
N GLU A 3 7.80 5.09 -14.74
CA GLU A 3 8.95 5.39 -15.62
C GLU A 3 9.10 6.88 -16.00
N LEU A 4 7.98 7.62 -16.04
CA LEU A 4 7.94 9.04 -16.41
C LEU A 4 8.07 9.98 -15.21
N LEU A 5 7.76 9.49 -13.99
CA LEU A 5 7.72 10.32 -12.78
C LEU A 5 9.03 11.08 -12.49
N PRO A 6 10.23 10.47 -12.56
CA PRO A 6 11.47 11.21 -12.35
C PRO A 6 11.63 12.40 -13.32
N SER A 7 11.29 12.17 -14.59
CA SER A 7 11.38 13.17 -15.65
C SER A 7 10.34 14.28 -15.50
N LEU A 8 9.13 13.96 -15.05
CA LEU A 8 8.08 14.94 -14.76
C LEU A 8 8.48 15.85 -13.58
N ASN A 9 9.02 15.25 -12.51
CA ASN A 9 9.45 15.97 -11.32
C ASN A 9 10.55 16.99 -11.61
N THR A 10 11.54 16.63 -12.43
CA THR A 10 12.64 17.54 -12.79
C THR A 10 12.18 18.75 -13.61
N ARG A 11 11.08 18.64 -14.36
CA ARG A 11 10.50 19.73 -15.16
C ARG A 11 9.37 20.48 -14.45
N GLY A 12 8.96 20.05 -13.26
CA GLY A 12 7.82 20.64 -12.55
C GLY A 12 6.48 20.46 -13.28
N LEU A 13 6.37 19.44 -14.13
CA LEU A 13 5.14 19.13 -14.87
C LEU A 13 4.19 18.34 -13.99
N ASN A 14 2.91 18.74 -13.98
CA ASN A 14 1.90 18.03 -13.23
C ASN A 14 1.23 16.96 -14.12
N ILE A 15 1.10 15.73 -13.61
CA ILE A 15 0.32 14.68 -14.26
C ILE A 15 -0.86 14.30 -13.38
N ILE A 16 -2.05 14.21 -13.98
CA ILE A 16 -3.28 13.81 -13.29
C ILE A 16 -3.89 12.63 -14.05
N VAL A 17 -4.07 11.51 -13.36
CA VAL A 17 -4.69 10.29 -13.91
C VAL A 17 -6.04 10.07 -13.24
N ASN A 18 -7.10 10.32 -14.01
CA ASN A 18 -8.47 10.10 -13.60
C ASN A 18 -9.00 8.80 -14.21
N ASN A 19 -8.82 7.70 -13.49
CA ASN A 19 -9.41 6.41 -13.85
C ASN A 19 -10.86 6.33 -13.32
N LEU A 20 -11.82 6.17 -14.23
CA LEU A 20 -13.25 6.01 -13.92
C LEU A 20 -13.69 4.56 -13.91
N CYS A 21 -12.82 3.62 -14.32
CA CYS A 21 -13.09 2.20 -14.19
C CYS A 21 -12.93 1.76 -12.72
N PRO A 22 -13.74 0.79 -12.25
CA PRO A 22 -13.52 0.09 -10.99
C PRO A 22 -12.08 -0.42 -10.86
N ALA A 23 -11.52 -0.45 -9.65
CA ALA A 23 -10.12 -0.87 -9.47
C ALA A 23 -9.90 -2.38 -9.67
N ASP A 24 -10.94 -3.21 -9.49
CA ASP A 24 -10.96 -4.65 -9.80
C ASP A 24 -11.31 -4.97 -11.25
N GLU A 25 -11.63 -3.96 -12.08
CA GLU A 25 -12.09 -4.20 -13.44
C GLU A 25 -10.95 -4.78 -14.29
N ILE A 26 -11.05 -6.07 -14.59
CA ILE A 26 -10.16 -6.75 -15.53
C ILE A 26 -10.79 -6.70 -16.92
N ARG A 27 -10.01 -6.30 -17.91
CA ARG A 27 -10.41 -6.31 -19.32
C ARG A 27 -9.58 -7.27 -20.14
N LEU A 28 -10.22 -7.93 -21.10
CA LEU A 28 -9.59 -8.86 -22.02
C LEU A 28 -8.94 -8.11 -23.18
N GLY A 29 -7.65 -8.32 -23.40
CA GLY A 29 -6.90 -7.78 -24.53
C GLY A 29 -5.39 -7.90 -24.38
N ASP A 30 -4.65 -7.40 -25.37
CA ASP A 30 -3.19 -7.42 -25.35
C ASP A 30 -2.62 -6.25 -24.53
N SER A 31 -2.23 -6.53 -23.29
CA SER A 31 -1.68 -5.54 -22.35
C SER A 31 -0.37 -4.90 -22.85
N THR A 32 0.42 -5.62 -23.66
CA THR A 32 1.69 -5.12 -24.20
C THR A 32 1.42 -4.05 -25.26
N ILE A 33 0.46 -4.29 -26.15
CA ILE A 33 0.05 -3.33 -27.18
C ILE A 33 -0.60 -2.10 -26.54
N VAL A 34 -1.51 -2.29 -25.58
CA VAL A 34 -2.15 -1.19 -24.84
C VAL A 34 -1.10 -0.34 -24.14
N ARG A 35 -0.16 -0.97 -23.41
CA ARG A 35 0.95 -0.26 -22.77
C ARG A 35 1.79 0.52 -23.77
N LYS A 36 2.10 -0.07 -24.94
CA LYS A 36 2.88 0.61 -25.99
C LYS A 36 2.16 1.85 -26.51
N ILE A 37 0.86 1.76 -26.82
CA ILE A 37 0.04 2.91 -27.22
C ILE A 37 0.12 4.01 -26.15
N LEU A 38 -0.23 3.69 -24.91
CA LEU A 38 -0.30 4.68 -23.83
C LEU A 38 1.06 5.31 -23.52
N MET A 39 2.13 4.51 -23.42
CA MET A 39 3.46 5.04 -23.14
C MET A 39 3.95 5.94 -24.28
N THR A 40 3.75 5.56 -25.54
CA THR A 40 4.14 6.40 -26.68
C THR A 40 3.41 7.75 -26.62
N LEU A 41 2.10 7.77 -26.44
CA LEU A 41 1.34 9.03 -26.37
C LEU A 41 1.72 9.89 -25.16
N LEU A 42 2.00 9.28 -24.01
CA LEU A 42 2.50 9.98 -22.83
C LEU A 42 3.91 10.57 -23.04
N TRP A 43 4.81 9.85 -23.72
CA TRP A 43 6.12 10.37 -24.08
C TRP A 43 6.03 11.55 -25.05
N TYR A 44 5.10 11.51 -26.00
CA TYR A 44 4.80 12.66 -26.86
C TYR A 44 4.28 13.87 -26.06
N SER A 45 3.31 13.63 -25.17
CA SER A 45 2.76 14.67 -24.29
C SER A 45 3.86 15.29 -23.42
N PHE A 46 4.74 14.46 -22.86
CA PHE A 46 5.89 14.91 -22.06
C PHE A 46 6.94 15.66 -22.90
N GLY A 47 7.23 15.20 -24.11
CA GLY A 47 8.22 15.81 -24.99
C GLY A 47 7.81 17.20 -25.47
N THR A 48 6.51 17.40 -25.70
CA THR A 48 5.95 18.67 -26.22
C THR A 48 5.54 19.65 -25.12
N THR A 49 5.42 19.19 -23.86
CA THR A 49 5.01 20.02 -22.73
C THR A 49 6.21 20.39 -21.87
N HIS A 50 6.63 21.65 -21.94
CA HIS A 50 7.74 22.17 -21.13
C HIS A 50 7.29 22.63 -19.74
N TRP A 51 6.08 23.18 -19.65
CA TRP A 51 5.42 23.63 -18.43
C TRP A 51 3.91 23.39 -18.56
N GLY A 52 3.22 23.28 -17.42
CA GLY A 52 1.77 23.03 -17.39
C GLY A 52 1.43 21.62 -16.93
N LYS A 53 0.43 20.99 -17.57
CA LYS A 53 -0.11 19.71 -17.10
C LYS A 53 -0.39 18.72 -18.22
N ILE A 54 -0.33 17.44 -17.85
CA ILE A 54 -0.78 16.31 -18.66
C ILE A 54 -1.91 15.62 -17.89
N SER A 55 -3.09 15.53 -18.50
CA SER A 55 -4.28 14.93 -17.90
C SER A 55 -4.63 13.65 -18.66
N VAL A 56 -4.78 12.54 -17.95
CA VAL A 56 -5.19 11.25 -18.49
C VAL A 56 -6.55 10.89 -17.91
N ARG A 57 -7.54 10.66 -18.75
CA ARG A 57 -8.86 10.19 -18.33
C ARG A 57 -9.16 8.84 -18.97
N ILE A 58 -9.46 7.86 -18.13
CA ILE A 58 -9.76 6.48 -18.53
C ILE A 58 -11.19 6.16 -18.10
N GLY A 59 -11.96 5.49 -18.96
CA GLY A 59 -13.29 5.01 -18.60
C GLY A 59 -13.90 4.12 -19.67
N ALA A 60 -14.97 3.41 -19.32
CA ALA A 60 -15.77 2.67 -20.29
C ALA A 60 -16.55 3.63 -21.20
N SER A 61 -16.80 3.24 -22.46
CA SER A 61 -17.73 3.97 -23.32
C SER A 61 -19.16 3.84 -22.75
N PRO A 62 -19.90 4.97 -22.58
CA PRO A 62 -21.29 4.93 -22.10
C PRO A 62 -22.22 4.14 -23.02
N GLU A 63 -21.92 4.09 -24.32
CA GLU A 63 -22.74 3.42 -25.32
C GLU A 63 -22.36 1.94 -25.47
N GLN A 64 -21.11 1.58 -25.16
CA GLN A 64 -20.52 0.27 -25.43
C GLN A 64 -19.51 -0.07 -24.33
N THR A 65 -19.97 -0.74 -23.26
CA THR A 65 -19.16 -1.01 -22.06
C THR A 65 -17.94 -1.91 -22.32
N ASP A 66 -17.97 -2.68 -23.40
CA ASP A 66 -16.85 -3.48 -23.93
C ASP A 66 -15.74 -2.63 -24.55
N ARG A 67 -15.92 -1.31 -24.67
CA ARG A 67 -14.90 -0.39 -25.15
C ARG A 67 -14.31 0.45 -24.03
N LEU A 68 -12.98 0.52 -24.01
CA LEU A 68 -12.21 1.41 -23.15
C LEU A 68 -11.92 2.71 -23.92
N MET A 69 -12.20 3.84 -23.30
CA MET A 69 -11.84 5.17 -23.79
C MET A 69 -10.71 5.74 -22.94
N VAL A 70 -9.64 6.19 -23.59
CA VAL A 70 -8.51 6.88 -22.95
C VAL A 70 -8.30 8.22 -23.62
N ASN A 71 -8.37 9.29 -22.84
CA ASN A 71 -8.18 10.66 -23.29
C ASN A 71 -6.90 11.19 -22.63
N ILE A 72 -5.91 11.57 -23.42
CA ILE A 72 -4.68 12.20 -22.93
C ILE A 72 -4.68 13.63 -23.46
N VAL A 73 -4.61 14.60 -22.55
CA VAL A 73 -4.61 16.02 -22.88
C VAL A 73 -3.38 16.67 -22.27
N ASP A 74 -2.55 17.28 -23.10
CA ASP A 74 -1.42 18.08 -22.68
C ASP A 74 -1.64 19.56 -22.99
N THR A 75 -0.89 20.43 -22.29
CA THR A 75 -0.90 21.88 -22.51
C THR A 75 0.39 22.35 -23.18
N GLY A 76 1.04 21.48 -23.97
CA GLY A 76 2.32 21.74 -24.60
C GLY A 76 2.23 22.63 -25.84
N GLN A 77 3.33 22.67 -26.60
CA GLN A 77 3.40 23.44 -27.85
C GLN A 77 2.55 22.85 -29.00
N GLY A 78 1.95 21.68 -28.80
CA GLY A 78 1.24 20.92 -29.82
C GLY A 78 2.18 20.18 -30.78
N LEU A 79 1.58 19.57 -31.80
CA LEU A 79 2.24 18.87 -32.89
C LEU A 79 2.32 19.79 -34.11
N ASN A 80 3.41 19.67 -34.86
CA ASN A 80 3.53 20.35 -36.14
C ASN A 80 2.70 19.63 -37.24
N LYS A 81 2.55 20.28 -38.41
CA LYS A 81 1.73 19.73 -39.50
C LYS A 81 2.23 18.38 -39.99
N THR A 82 3.55 18.23 -40.12
CA THR A 82 4.20 16.99 -40.56
C THR A 82 3.95 15.84 -39.59
N GLU A 83 4.04 16.09 -38.29
CA GLU A 83 3.74 15.11 -37.24
C GLU A 83 2.29 14.65 -37.30
N LEU A 84 1.35 15.57 -37.52
CA LEU A 84 -0.07 15.25 -37.63
C LEU A 84 -0.39 14.47 -38.91
N GLU A 85 0.25 14.80 -40.02
CA GLU A 85 0.13 14.05 -41.29
C GLU A 85 0.71 12.65 -41.17
N ASN A 86 1.84 12.49 -40.46
CA ASN A 86 2.49 11.21 -40.22
C ASN A 86 1.61 10.21 -39.46
N VAL A 87 0.60 10.67 -38.71
CA VAL A 87 -0.40 9.79 -38.08
C VAL A 87 -1.14 8.93 -39.12
N HIS A 88 -1.37 9.49 -40.31
CA HIS A 88 -2.09 8.83 -41.41
C HIS A 88 -1.16 8.23 -42.45
N PHE A 89 -0.11 8.97 -42.80
CA PHE A 89 0.80 8.63 -43.90
C PHE A 89 2.24 8.83 -43.40
N PRO A 90 2.94 7.75 -43.03
CA PRO A 90 4.30 7.89 -42.52
C PRO A 90 5.19 8.52 -43.60
N PHE A 91 6.12 9.38 -43.18
CA PHE A 91 7.08 10.08 -44.06
C PHE A 91 6.47 11.15 -44.98
N SER A 92 5.39 11.82 -44.57
CA SER A 92 4.75 12.86 -45.40
C SER A 92 5.51 14.20 -45.48
N GLY A 93 6.57 14.39 -44.67
CA GLY A 93 7.41 15.60 -44.68
C GLY A 93 8.72 15.46 -45.46
N ASP A 94 9.29 16.59 -45.86
CA ASP A 94 10.64 16.65 -46.45
C ASP A 94 11.67 16.09 -45.46
N VAL A 95 12.50 15.16 -45.95
CA VAL A 95 13.55 14.48 -45.17
C VAL A 95 14.69 15.47 -44.91
N SER A 96 14.55 16.36 -43.91
CA SER A 96 15.69 17.13 -43.41
C SER A 96 16.68 16.18 -42.74
N THR A 97 17.88 16.12 -43.29
CA THR A 97 18.98 15.24 -42.89
C THR A 97 19.71 15.76 -41.65
N GLU A 98 19.01 16.01 -40.54
CA GLU A 98 19.63 16.33 -39.24
C GLU A 98 19.13 15.37 -38.14
N ASN A 99 19.77 14.21 -38.17
CA ASN A 99 20.11 13.21 -37.14
C ASN A 99 19.47 13.08 -35.73
N ASP A 100 18.33 13.68 -35.38
CA ASP A 100 17.60 13.27 -34.15
C ASP A 100 16.06 13.16 -34.32
N GLU A 101 15.46 13.72 -35.37
CA GLU A 101 13.99 13.74 -35.53
C GLU A 101 13.39 12.50 -36.23
N LYS A 102 14.22 11.54 -36.67
CA LYS A 102 13.74 10.34 -37.40
C LYS A 102 12.93 9.37 -36.54
N SER A 103 13.22 9.28 -35.23
CA SER A 103 12.61 8.28 -34.34
C SER A 103 11.12 8.50 -34.10
N ASN A 104 10.67 9.75 -34.05
CA ASN A 104 9.29 10.09 -33.74
C ASN A 104 8.34 9.91 -34.95
N SER A 105 8.83 10.07 -36.18
CA SER A 105 7.99 10.12 -37.40
C SER A 105 7.07 8.91 -37.67
N MET A 106 7.29 7.77 -37.00
CA MET A 106 6.50 6.55 -37.19
C MET A 106 5.68 6.12 -35.96
N ASP A 107 5.96 6.71 -34.79
CA ASP A 107 5.39 6.24 -33.53
C ASP A 107 3.87 6.46 -33.45
N LEU A 108 3.39 7.63 -33.89
CA LEU A 108 1.95 7.93 -33.93
C LEU A 108 1.22 7.11 -35.00
N PHE A 109 1.89 6.82 -36.13
CA PHE A 109 1.38 5.92 -37.16
C PHE A 109 1.17 4.52 -36.56
N PHE A 110 2.16 3.96 -35.87
CA PHE A 110 2.04 2.67 -35.22
C PHE A 110 1.00 2.68 -34.11
N CYS A 111 0.89 3.74 -33.31
CA CYS A 111 -0.20 3.86 -32.33
C CYS A 111 -1.57 3.73 -32.99
N ARG A 112 -1.78 4.36 -34.16
CA ARG A 112 -3.00 4.23 -34.93
C ARG A 112 -3.21 2.80 -35.43
N GLN A 113 -2.18 2.15 -35.99
CA GLN A 113 -2.25 0.75 -36.44
C GLN A 113 -2.56 -0.22 -35.29
N PHE A 114 -1.94 -0.02 -34.12
CA PHE A 114 -2.19 -0.81 -32.93
C PHE A 114 -3.62 -0.63 -32.40
N CYS A 115 -4.14 0.61 -32.41
CA CYS A 115 -5.54 0.85 -32.07
C CYS A 115 -6.46 0.10 -33.03
N GLN A 116 -6.19 0.13 -34.35
CA GLN A 116 -6.97 -0.61 -35.34
C GLN A 116 -6.90 -2.12 -35.14
N ALA A 117 -5.74 -2.67 -34.80
CA ALA A 117 -5.56 -4.09 -34.49
C ALA A 117 -6.40 -4.53 -33.29
N LEU A 118 -6.62 -3.63 -32.32
CA LEU A 118 -7.52 -3.82 -31.17
C LEU A 118 -8.97 -3.36 -31.45
N SER A 119 -9.39 -3.37 -32.73
CA SER A 119 -10.73 -2.95 -33.19
C SER A 119 -11.17 -1.58 -32.63
N GLY A 120 -10.20 -0.68 -32.51
CA GLY A 120 -10.29 0.62 -31.91
C GLY A 120 -9.93 1.76 -32.87
N LYS A 121 -9.74 2.96 -32.30
CA LYS A 121 -9.44 4.18 -33.03
C LYS A 121 -8.54 5.11 -32.21
N LEU A 122 -7.69 5.86 -32.90
CA LEU A 122 -6.94 6.99 -32.36
C LEU A 122 -7.30 8.25 -33.15
N ASP A 123 -7.81 9.27 -32.46
CA ASP A 123 -8.04 10.62 -32.98
C ASP A 123 -7.17 11.62 -32.25
N ILE A 124 -6.43 12.44 -33.00
CA ILE A 124 -5.52 13.45 -32.45
C ILE A 124 -5.99 14.83 -32.89
N VAL A 125 -6.21 15.72 -31.92
CA VAL A 125 -6.52 17.13 -32.16
C VAL A 125 -5.43 17.95 -31.48
N SER A 126 -4.59 18.58 -32.28
CA SER A 126 -3.50 19.42 -31.78
C SER A 126 -3.64 20.85 -32.27
N LYS A 127 -3.30 21.80 -31.40
CA LYS A 127 -3.20 23.22 -31.74
C LYS A 127 -1.87 23.76 -31.25
N THR A 128 -1.16 24.44 -32.15
CA THR A 128 0.12 25.09 -31.83
C THR A 128 -0.05 26.00 -30.62
N ASP A 129 0.85 25.85 -29.65
CA ASP A 129 0.91 26.57 -28.37
C ASP A 129 -0.32 26.42 -27.45
N LEU A 130 -1.24 25.50 -27.75
CA LEU A 130 -2.41 25.20 -26.92
C LEU A 130 -2.44 23.74 -26.44
N GLY A 131 -1.57 22.88 -26.97
CA GLY A 131 -1.43 21.48 -26.58
C GLY A 131 -2.11 20.49 -27.53
N THR A 132 -2.11 19.23 -27.12
CA THR A 132 -2.66 18.12 -27.90
C THR A 132 -3.66 17.29 -27.10
N HIS A 133 -4.73 16.87 -27.78
CA HIS A 133 -5.73 15.95 -27.30
C HIS A 133 -5.62 14.64 -28.09
N TYR A 134 -5.25 13.57 -27.41
CA TYR A 134 -5.23 12.21 -27.94
C TYR A 134 -6.44 11.44 -27.41
N ASN A 135 -7.32 10.99 -28.30
CA ASN A 135 -8.52 10.24 -27.97
C ASN A 135 -8.37 8.81 -28.51
N VAL A 136 -8.19 7.87 -27.60
CA VAL A 136 -8.01 6.45 -27.90
C VAL A 136 -9.29 5.72 -27.50
N THR A 137 -9.80 4.88 -28.40
CA THR A 137 -10.88 3.93 -28.12
C THR A 137 -10.39 2.54 -28.47
N LEU A 138 -10.53 1.56 -27.58
CA LEU A 138 -10.09 0.18 -27.79
C LEU A 138 -11.24 -0.78 -27.46
N LEU A 139 -11.40 -1.85 -28.24
CA LEU A 139 -12.31 -2.94 -27.89
C LEU A 139 -11.61 -3.84 -26.88
N LEU A 140 -11.97 -3.69 -25.61
CA LEU A 140 -11.39 -4.40 -24.47
C LEU A 140 -12.54 -4.84 -23.55
N PRO A 141 -13.21 -5.97 -23.85
CA PRO A 141 -14.37 -6.43 -23.09
C PRO A 141 -14.02 -6.63 -21.62
N VAL A 142 -14.93 -6.24 -20.72
CA VAL A 142 -14.78 -6.53 -19.29
C VAL A 142 -14.87 -8.04 -19.09
N GLN A 143 -13.90 -8.60 -18.37
CA GLN A 143 -13.95 -9.98 -17.94
C GLN A 143 -14.97 -10.08 -16.81
N THR A 144 -16.12 -10.69 -17.08
CA THR A 144 -17.11 -10.97 -16.05
C THR A 144 -16.52 -12.01 -15.09
N GLN A 145 -16.16 -11.58 -13.89
CA GLN A 145 -15.94 -12.49 -12.77
C GLN A 145 -17.29 -12.74 -12.10
N GLU A 146 -17.56 -13.99 -11.72
CA GLU A 146 -18.66 -14.28 -10.81
C GLU A 146 -18.36 -13.50 -9.53
N ALA A 147 -19.22 -12.55 -9.17
CA ALA A 147 -19.06 -11.77 -7.96
C ALA A 147 -19.23 -12.71 -6.76
N GLU A 148 -18.14 -13.30 -6.28
CA GLU A 148 -18.05 -13.63 -4.86
C GLU A 148 -18.25 -12.29 -4.13
N GLN A 149 -19.23 -12.25 -3.22
CA GLN A 149 -19.46 -11.08 -2.37
C GLN A 149 -18.30 -10.98 -1.39
N ASP A 150 -17.14 -10.58 -1.88
CA ASP A 150 -16.00 -10.26 -1.03
C ASP A 150 -16.29 -8.96 -0.31
N GLU A 151 -16.10 -8.97 1.01
CA GLU A 151 -16.10 -7.76 1.83
C GLU A 151 -15.12 -6.76 1.23
N LYS A 152 -15.54 -5.49 1.16
CA LYS A 152 -14.67 -4.48 0.59
C LYS A 152 -13.49 -4.23 1.54
N ILE A 153 -12.30 -4.06 0.97
CA ILE A 153 -11.03 -3.98 1.72
C ILE A 153 -11.05 -2.94 2.84
N LEU A 154 -11.76 -1.81 2.65
CA LEU A 154 -11.86 -0.71 3.60
C LEU A 154 -13.29 -0.53 4.15
N GLU A 155 -14.08 -1.61 4.19
CA GLU A 155 -15.41 -1.57 4.78
C GLU A 155 -15.34 -1.20 6.27
N GLY A 156 -16.25 -0.34 6.72
CA GLY A 156 -16.28 0.18 8.10
C GLY A 156 -15.31 1.34 8.38
N ILE A 157 -14.37 1.63 7.47
CA ILE A 157 -13.37 2.69 7.64
C ILE A 157 -13.94 4.04 7.20
N THR A 158 -13.77 5.06 8.03
CA THR A 158 -14.13 6.45 7.75
C THR A 158 -12.89 7.29 7.52
N VAL A 159 -12.83 7.95 6.36
CA VAL A 159 -11.67 8.76 5.95
C VAL A 159 -12.08 10.21 5.78
N LEU A 160 -11.39 11.12 6.47
CA LEU A 160 -11.50 12.55 6.27
C LEU A 160 -10.64 12.96 5.06
N VAL A 161 -11.27 13.50 4.03
CA VAL A 161 -10.58 13.96 2.80
C VAL A 161 -10.49 15.49 2.81
N ASP A 162 -9.33 16.02 3.20
CA ASP A 162 -9.01 17.45 3.16
C ASP A 162 -8.05 17.74 1.99
N VAL A 163 -8.60 17.78 0.79
CA VAL A 163 -7.84 18.00 -0.45
C VAL A 163 -8.27 19.30 -1.10
N VAL A 164 -7.33 20.22 -1.32
CA VAL A 164 -7.59 21.56 -1.86
C VAL A 164 -7.95 21.50 -3.34
N VAL A 165 -7.31 20.61 -4.10
CA VAL A 165 -7.55 20.49 -5.55
C VAL A 165 -8.75 19.57 -5.83
N ASP A 166 -9.84 20.15 -6.35
CA ASP A 166 -11.11 19.45 -6.64
C ASP A 166 -10.95 18.20 -7.54
N ASP A 167 -10.10 18.27 -8.57
CA ASP A 167 -9.84 17.11 -9.44
C ASP A 167 -9.18 15.95 -8.67
N ILE A 168 -8.25 16.26 -7.75
CA ILE A 168 -7.57 15.25 -6.92
C ILE A 168 -8.55 14.71 -5.87
N TYR A 169 -9.33 15.58 -5.24
CA TYR A 169 -10.39 15.20 -4.31
C TYR A 169 -11.33 14.15 -4.93
N LYS A 170 -11.78 14.39 -6.18
CA LYS A 170 -12.66 13.46 -6.91
C LYS A 170 -12.01 12.13 -7.24
N ILE A 171 -10.70 12.12 -7.51
CA ILE A 171 -9.95 10.89 -7.78
C ILE A 171 -9.83 10.05 -6.50
N VAL A 172 -9.37 10.68 -5.43
CA VAL A 172 -9.14 10.03 -4.13
C VAL A 172 -10.45 9.53 -3.53
N SER A 173 -11.48 10.38 -3.47
CA SER A 173 -12.79 10.00 -2.89
C SER A 173 -13.40 8.81 -3.64
N ARG A 174 -13.30 8.79 -4.98
CA ARG A 174 -13.81 7.67 -5.78
C ARG A 174 -13.08 6.37 -5.46
N GLN A 175 -11.75 6.41 -5.32
CA GLN A 175 -10.96 5.22 -5.00
C GLN A 175 -11.32 4.68 -3.61
N LEU A 176 -11.46 5.57 -2.62
CA LEU A 176 -11.85 5.21 -1.25
C LEU A 176 -13.24 4.59 -1.18
N GLU A 177 -14.26 5.25 -1.76
CA GLU A 177 -15.64 4.75 -1.82
C GLU A 177 -15.72 3.40 -2.55
N TYR A 178 -14.91 3.27 -3.59
CA TYR A 178 -14.81 2.03 -4.33
C TYR A 178 -14.30 0.88 -3.43
N TRP A 179 -13.24 1.12 -2.66
CA TRP A 179 -12.73 0.18 -1.63
C TRP A 179 -13.62 0.06 -0.38
N GLY A 180 -14.76 0.76 -0.31
CA GLY A 180 -15.73 0.61 0.77
C GLY A 180 -15.62 1.62 1.91
N ALA A 181 -14.63 2.51 1.85
CA ALA A 181 -14.45 3.53 2.87
C ALA A 181 -15.53 4.63 2.76
N LYS A 182 -15.97 5.13 3.91
CA LYS A 182 -16.86 6.28 4.01
C LYS A 182 -16.03 7.57 3.97
N CYS A 183 -16.23 8.39 2.94
CA CYS A 183 -15.53 9.67 2.82
C CYS A 183 -16.29 10.80 3.51
N VAL A 184 -15.60 11.56 4.36
CA VAL A 184 -16.10 12.78 5.00
C VAL A 184 -15.31 13.97 4.45
N ILE A 185 -16.00 15.06 4.14
CA ILE A 185 -15.38 16.30 3.66
C ILE A 185 -14.94 17.12 4.86
N ALA A 186 -13.74 17.69 4.80
CA ALA A 186 -13.27 18.67 5.77
C ALA A 186 -14.12 19.96 5.70
N ASP A 187 -15.12 20.05 6.57
CA ASP A 187 -15.87 21.26 6.90
C ASP A 187 -15.54 21.66 8.36
N GLU A 188 -15.81 22.91 8.75
CA GLU A 188 -15.48 23.47 10.09
C GLU A 188 -16.15 22.72 11.28
N ARG A 189 -16.93 21.68 11.01
CA ARG A 189 -17.75 20.94 11.98
C ARG A 189 -17.31 19.50 12.25
N VAL A 190 -16.28 19.00 11.57
CA VAL A 190 -15.81 17.62 11.76
C VAL A 190 -14.92 17.55 13.01
N SER A 191 -15.31 16.73 13.99
CA SER A 191 -14.50 16.48 15.17
C SER A 191 -13.45 15.39 14.88
N VAL A 192 -12.32 15.40 15.61
CA VAL A 192 -11.24 14.40 15.47
C VAL A 192 -11.70 12.96 15.74
N GLN A 193 -12.85 12.79 16.41
CA GLN A 193 -13.45 11.47 16.71
C GLN A 193 -14.39 10.93 15.61
N ASP A 194 -14.58 11.68 14.51
CA ASP A 194 -15.55 11.31 13.47
C ASP A 194 -14.92 10.52 12.30
N TYR A 195 -13.61 10.28 12.32
CA TYR A 195 -12.87 9.60 11.25
C TYR A 195 -11.67 8.80 11.80
N ASP A 196 -11.27 7.76 11.07
CA ASP A 196 -10.14 6.89 11.41
C ASP A 196 -8.83 7.43 10.81
N PHE A 197 -8.87 7.86 9.55
CA PHE A 197 -7.70 8.36 8.81
C PHE A 197 -7.94 9.72 8.16
N LEU A 198 -6.89 10.54 8.09
CA LEU A 198 -6.87 11.80 7.34
C LEU A 198 -6.12 11.64 6.01
N ILE A 199 -6.69 12.14 4.92
CA ILE A 199 -5.98 12.30 3.64
C ILE A 199 -5.95 13.77 3.26
N THR A 200 -4.75 14.29 2.99
CA THR A 200 -4.57 15.70 2.59
C THR A 200 -3.49 15.90 1.55
N ASP A 201 -3.64 16.92 0.71
CA ASP A 201 -2.61 17.41 -0.20
C ASP A 201 -1.77 18.56 0.40
N VAL A 202 -2.07 18.98 1.64
CA VAL A 202 -1.38 20.09 2.33
C VAL A 202 -0.51 19.55 3.47
N PRO A 203 0.84 19.61 3.35
CA PRO A 203 1.74 19.11 4.40
C PRO A 203 1.53 19.74 5.78
N ALA A 204 1.12 21.01 5.83
CA ALA A 204 0.90 21.74 7.09
C ALA A 204 -0.35 21.28 7.85
N ARG A 205 -1.26 20.54 7.20
CA ARG A 205 -2.49 20.01 7.80
C ARG A 205 -2.38 18.53 8.15
N LEU A 206 -1.23 17.91 7.91
CA LEU A 206 -0.99 16.50 8.19
C LEU A 206 -0.91 16.27 9.72
N SER A 207 -1.82 15.45 10.25
CA SER A 207 -1.92 15.18 11.70
C SER A 207 -2.53 13.81 11.97
N GLY A 208 -2.14 13.18 13.08
CA GLY A 208 -2.62 11.85 13.48
C GLY A 208 -2.28 10.77 12.43
N TRP A 209 -3.15 9.76 12.33
CA TRP A 209 -3.13 8.72 11.31
C TRP A 209 -3.48 9.30 9.94
N ALA A 210 -2.47 9.51 9.09
CA ALA A 210 -2.70 10.30 7.88
C ALA A 210 -1.86 9.91 6.66
N VAL A 211 -2.42 10.15 5.48
CA VAL A 211 -1.72 10.03 4.20
C VAL A 211 -1.61 11.40 3.53
N LEU A 212 -0.37 11.85 3.32
CA LEU A 212 -0.06 12.98 2.47
C LEU A 212 -0.05 12.54 1.00
N ILE A 213 -1.03 13.00 0.22
CA ILE A 213 -1.08 12.70 -1.21
C ILE A 213 -0.26 13.71 -2.02
N THR A 214 0.47 13.21 -3.02
CA THR A 214 1.25 14.04 -3.95
C THR A 214 1.28 13.41 -5.34
N GLY A 215 1.50 14.20 -6.39
CA GLY A 215 1.64 13.67 -7.76
C GLY A 215 3.04 13.15 -8.07
N THR A 216 4.02 13.47 -7.22
CA THR A 216 5.46 13.31 -7.52
C THR A 216 6.08 12.07 -6.91
N GLU A 217 5.43 11.43 -5.94
CA GLU A 217 5.96 10.25 -5.25
C GLU A 217 6.00 9.06 -6.23
N PRO A 218 7.07 8.26 -6.32
CA PRO A 218 7.12 7.12 -7.24
C PRO A 218 6.10 6.00 -6.91
N GLY A 219 5.62 5.98 -5.66
CA GLY A 219 4.68 5.02 -5.11
C GLY A 219 4.15 5.56 -3.80
N TYR A 220 4.50 4.89 -2.70
CA TYR A 220 4.25 5.36 -1.34
C TYR A 220 5.51 5.23 -0.48
N SER A 221 5.60 6.03 0.58
CA SER A 221 6.72 6.01 1.53
C SER A 221 6.26 6.41 2.92
N ALA A 222 6.85 5.83 3.97
CA ALA A 222 6.57 6.21 5.34
C ALA A 222 7.24 7.55 5.67
N ILE A 223 6.50 8.48 6.26
CA ILE A 223 7.03 9.72 6.84
C ILE A 223 7.42 9.46 8.30
N ASN A 224 6.54 8.81 9.06
CA ASN A 224 6.72 8.35 10.42
C ASN A 224 5.77 7.15 10.68
N PRO A 225 5.69 6.57 11.90
CA PRO A 225 4.83 5.41 12.15
C PRO A 225 3.36 5.61 11.75
N GLN A 226 2.79 6.78 12.06
CA GLN A 226 1.38 7.10 11.86
C GLN A 226 1.10 7.87 10.55
N GLN A 227 2.13 8.12 9.72
CA GLN A 227 1.97 8.97 8.55
C GLN A 227 2.73 8.45 7.34
N TYR A 228 2.02 8.41 6.22
CA TYR A 228 2.56 8.00 4.94
C TYR A 228 2.42 9.10 3.90
N ARG A 229 3.22 8.99 2.85
CA ARG A 229 3.07 9.75 1.61
C ARG A 229 2.70 8.79 0.51
N ALA A 230 1.76 9.15 -0.35
CA ALA A 230 1.34 8.30 -1.47
C ALA A 230 1.09 9.09 -2.76
N ASN A 231 1.30 8.44 -3.90
CA ASN A 231 0.94 9.02 -5.19
C ASN A 231 -0.54 8.84 -5.51
N TYR A 232 -1.31 9.94 -5.60
CA TYR A 232 -2.74 9.87 -5.92
C TYR A 232 -3.04 9.35 -7.33
N ASN A 233 -2.05 9.37 -8.24
CA ASN A 233 -2.19 8.82 -9.58
C ASN A 233 -2.00 7.29 -9.63
N LEU A 234 -1.60 6.66 -8.53
CA LEU A 234 -1.35 5.23 -8.40
C LEU A 234 -2.29 4.64 -7.34
N ASN A 235 -3.40 4.03 -7.79
CA ASN A 235 -4.39 3.40 -6.89
C ASN A 235 -3.72 2.50 -5.84
N GLN A 236 -2.79 1.63 -6.27
CA GLN A 236 -2.09 0.69 -5.38
C GLN A 236 -1.25 1.40 -4.31
N ALA A 237 -0.64 2.55 -4.63
CA ALA A 237 0.18 3.28 -3.67
C ALA A 237 -0.68 3.87 -2.53
N LEU A 238 -1.84 4.41 -2.86
CA LEU A 238 -2.76 4.93 -1.84
C LEU A 238 -3.34 3.80 -0.98
N LEU A 239 -3.72 2.68 -1.60
CA LEU A 239 -4.23 1.51 -0.88
C LEU A 239 -3.19 0.94 0.08
N GLU A 240 -1.96 0.71 -0.39
CA GLU A 240 -0.88 0.16 0.45
C GLU A 240 -0.49 1.10 1.59
N ALA A 241 -0.52 2.42 1.37
CA ALA A 241 -0.32 3.39 2.45
C ALA A 241 -1.39 3.31 3.53
N LEU A 242 -2.68 3.18 3.14
CA LEU A 242 -3.78 3.02 4.09
C LEU A 242 -3.73 1.67 4.82
N LEU A 243 -3.49 0.58 4.10
CA LEU A 243 -3.34 -0.75 4.72
C LEU A 243 -2.20 -0.78 5.73
N SER A 244 -1.07 -0.14 5.43
CA SER A 244 0.05 -0.02 6.36
C SER A 244 -0.30 0.81 7.61
N LEU A 245 -1.16 1.82 7.47
CA LEU A 245 -1.66 2.60 8.61
C LEU A 245 -2.61 1.77 9.47
N ILE A 246 -3.54 1.04 8.85
CA ILE A 246 -4.48 0.15 9.54
C ILE A 246 -3.73 -0.91 10.33
N GLU A 247 -2.76 -1.59 9.71
CA GLU A 247 -1.94 -2.61 10.38
C GLU A 247 -1.25 -2.02 11.62
N LYS A 248 -0.68 -0.82 11.50
CA LYS A 248 0.00 -0.17 12.62
C LYS A 248 -0.95 0.33 13.70
N GLN A 249 -2.12 0.83 13.33
CA GLN A 249 -3.12 1.26 14.28
C GLN A 249 -3.63 0.07 15.09
N LEU A 250 -3.89 -1.06 14.44
CA LEU A 250 -4.23 -2.31 15.14
C LEU A 250 -3.11 -2.74 16.11
N THR A 251 -1.83 -2.61 15.73
CA THR A 251 -0.74 -2.91 16.67
C THR A 251 -0.63 -1.90 17.82
N GLU A 252 -0.92 -0.61 17.59
CA GLU A 252 -0.94 0.39 18.66
C GLU A 252 -2.13 0.17 19.59
N ASP A 253 -3.32 -0.15 19.06
CA ASP A 253 -4.51 -0.49 19.83
C ASP A 253 -4.29 -1.78 20.63
N GLU A 254 -3.64 -2.81 20.08
CA GLU A 254 -3.24 -4.01 20.83
C GLU A 254 -2.20 -3.72 21.93
N MET A 255 -1.37 -2.68 21.76
CA MET A 255 -0.39 -2.23 22.76
C MET A 255 -0.99 -1.27 23.80
N GLU A 256 -2.04 -0.51 23.47
CA GLU A 256 -2.80 0.34 24.39
C GLU A 256 -3.89 -0.44 25.15
N GLU A 257 -4.47 -1.48 24.53
CA GLU A 257 -5.31 -2.50 25.18
C GLU A 257 -4.48 -3.57 25.90
N ALA A 258 -3.19 -3.70 25.59
CA ALA A 258 -2.26 -4.33 26.52
C ALA A 258 -2.22 -3.42 27.76
N PRO A 259 -2.67 -3.89 28.93
CA PRO A 259 -2.90 -3.01 30.06
C PRO A 259 -1.56 -2.41 30.50
N GLU A 260 -1.35 -1.13 30.18
CA GLU A 260 -0.31 -0.32 30.83
C GLU A 260 -0.65 -0.23 32.32
N ASN A 261 0.01 -1.09 33.10
CA ASN A 261 0.03 -1.11 34.56
C ASN A 261 -1.31 -1.33 35.28
N SER A 262 -1.75 -2.58 35.22
CA SER A 262 -1.88 -3.34 36.48
C SER A 262 -1.25 -4.70 36.25
N GLY A 263 -0.36 -5.13 37.15
CA GLY A 263 0.25 -6.46 37.15
C GLY A 263 -0.75 -7.59 37.39
N ASN A 264 -1.74 -7.71 36.51
CA ASN A 264 -2.70 -8.78 36.47
C ASN A 264 -2.31 -9.65 35.29
N SER A 265 -1.45 -10.61 35.59
CA SER A 265 -1.09 -11.73 34.73
C SER A 265 -2.33 -12.31 34.04
N VAL A 266 -2.20 -12.73 32.78
CA VAL A 266 -3.22 -13.51 32.02
C VAL A 266 -3.70 -14.76 32.79
N LEU A 267 -2.97 -15.15 33.85
CA LEU A 267 -3.41 -16.10 34.88
C LEU A 267 -4.72 -15.73 35.60
N GLU A 268 -5.24 -14.51 35.52
CA GLU A 268 -6.50 -14.15 36.19
C GLU A 268 -7.75 -14.61 35.44
N GLU A 269 -7.61 -15.02 34.17
CA GLU A 269 -8.70 -15.65 33.45
C GLU A 269 -8.89 -17.11 33.91
N PRO A 270 -10.12 -17.51 34.29
CA PRO A 270 -10.39 -18.82 34.91
C PRO A 270 -10.04 -20.03 34.02
N GLY A 271 -9.91 -19.84 32.69
CA GLY A 271 -9.47 -20.89 31.76
C GLY A 271 -7.94 -21.07 31.70
N TYR A 272 -7.19 -19.97 31.71
CA TYR A 272 -5.73 -19.98 31.55
C TYR A 272 -4.99 -20.35 32.84
N PHE A 273 -5.53 -19.97 34.00
CA PHE A 273 -4.98 -20.39 35.28
C PHE A 273 -5.00 -21.90 35.50
N GLN A 274 -6.05 -22.57 34.99
CA GLN A 274 -6.19 -24.01 35.10
C GLN A 274 -5.11 -24.73 34.27
N ILE A 275 -4.83 -24.23 33.06
CA ILE A 275 -3.74 -24.73 32.21
C ILE A 275 -2.39 -24.54 32.91
N PHE A 276 -2.17 -23.37 33.53
CA PHE A 276 -0.95 -23.12 34.30
C PHE A 276 -0.78 -24.11 35.46
N LYS A 277 -1.84 -24.32 36.25
CA LYS A 277 -1.84 -25.28 37.38
C LYS A 277 -1.59 -26.72 36.94
N ASP A 278 -2.09 -27.12 35.78
CA ASP A 278 -2.02 -28.50 35.32
C ASP A 278 -0.71 -28.82 34.59
N THR A 279 0.05 -27.82 34.13
CA THR A 279 1.22 -28.06 33.25
C THR A 279 2.54 -27.54 33.82
N VAL A 280 2.56 -26.36 34.46
CA VAL A 280 3.80 -25.71 34.88
C VAL A 280 4.47 -26.39 36.09
N PRO A 281 3.74 -26.86 37.13
CA PRO A 281 4.38 -27.55 38.27
C PRO A 281 5.10 -28.85 37.89
N ASP A 282 4.54 -29.60 36.94
CA ASP A 282 5.15 -30.83 36.42
C ASP A 282 6.46 -30.51 35.71
N ASP A 283 6.47 -29.42 34.94
CA ASP A 283 7.64 -28.95 34.20
C ASP A 283 8.74 -28.41 35.10
N VAL A 284 8.41 -27.70 36.19
CA VAL A 284 9.37 -27.23 37.20
C VAL A 284 9.95 -28.41 38.00
N THR A 285 9.12 -29.41 38.32
CA THR A 285 9.58 -30.65 38.97
C THR A 285 10.57 -31.38 38.06
N LYS A 286 10.25 -31.47 36.77
CA LYS A 286 11.13 -32.08 35.76
C LYS A 286 12.44 -31.32 35.61
N LEU A 287 12.40 -29.98 35.58
CA LEU A 287 13.59 -29.11 35.55
C LEU A 287 14.51 -29.38 36.75
N SER A 288 13.94 -29.53 37.94
CA SER A 288 14.70 -29.84 39.17
C SER A 288 15.35 -31.22 39.14
N LEU A 289 14.67 -32.23 38.59
CA LEU A 289 15.20 -33.58 38.42
C LEU A 289 16.34 -33.62 37.39
N GLU A 290 16.15 -33.00 36.23
CA GLU A 290 17.15 -32.92 35.16
C GLU A 290 18.41 -32.18 35.62
N LEU A 291 18.26 -31.15 36.47
CA LEU A 291 19.37 -30.47 37.11
C LEU A 291 20.12 -31.36 38.12
N ALA A 292 19.41 -32.18 38.89
CA ALA A 292 20.03 -33.13 39.83
C ALA A 292 20.84 -34.22 39.10
N ASP A 293 20.30 -34.68 37.96
CA ASP A 293 20.93 -35.68 37.09
C ASP A 293 22.01 -35.08 36.18
N LYS A 294 22.15 -33.74 36.16
CA LYS A 294 23.05 -32.97 35.28
C LYS A 294 22.80 -33.24 33.78
N ASP A 295 21.55 -33.53 33.41
CA ASP A 295 21.15 -33.69 32.02
C ASP A 295 20.80 -32.31 31.42
N TYR A 296 21.83 -31.57 31.03
CA TYR A 296 21.68 -30.21 30.51
C TYR A 296 20.94 -30.13 29.16
N ALA A 297 20.94 -31.22 28.39
CA ALA A 297 20.21 -31.28 27.12
C ALA A 297 18.70 -31.39 27.37
N ALA A 298 18.29 -32.24 28.30
CA ALA A 298 16.90 -32.32 28.74
C ALA A 298 16.46 -31.02 29.45
N LEU A 299 17.33 -30.46 30.30
CA LEU A 299 17.10 -29.21 31.02
C LEU A 299 16.80 -28.04 30.07
N ALA A 300 17.57 -27.90 28.99
CA ALA A 300 17.36 -26.85 27.99
C ALA A 300 16.01 -26.98 27.28
N LEU A 301 15.59 -28.21 26.95
CA LEU A 301 14.28 -28.46 26.34
C LEU A 301 13.13 -28.12 27.29
N THR A 302 13.27 -28.47 28.56
CA THR A 302 12.28 -28.13 29.59
C THR A 302 12.20 -26.62 29.81
N ALA A 303 13.35 -25.93 29.87
CA ALA A 303 13.41 -24.46 29.93
C ALA A 303 12.78 -23.79 28.71
N HIS A 304 13.03 -24.31 27.50
CA HIS A 304 12.45 -23.80 26.26
C HIS A 304 10.92 -23.92 26.22
N ARG A 305 10.39 -25.05 26.70
CA ARG A 305 8.95 -25.26 26.80
C ARG A 305 8.33 -24.30 27.82
N LEU A 306 8.93 -24.16 29.01
CA LEU A 306 8.47 -23.20 30.03
C LEU A 306 8.49 -21.76 29.52
N LYS A 307 9.53 -21.37 28.77
CA LYS A 307 9.61 -20.06 28.10
C LYS A 307 8.40 -19.82 27.19
N GLY A 308 8.01 -20.82 26.40
CA GLY A 308 6.82 -20.75 25.54
C GLY A 308 5.52 -20.58 26.33
N VAL A 309 5.38 -21.31 27.44
CA VAL A 309 4.20 -21.21 28.32
C VAL A 309 4.14 -19.84 29.01
N PHE A 310 5.25 -19.33 29.53
CA PHE A 310 5.30 -18.00 30.14
C PHE A 310 5.05 -16.88 29.13
N ALA A 311 5.56 -16.99 27.91
CA ALA A 311 5.27 -16.04 26.84
C ALA A 311 3.78 -16.05 26.45
N MET A 312 3.16 -17.23 26.35
CA MET A 312 1.73 -17.37 26.05
C MET A 312 0.83 -16.79 27.14
N LEU A 313 1.27 -16.86 28.40
CA LEU A 313 0.54 -16.35 29.57
C LEU A 313 0.91 -14.91 29.94
N GLY A 314 1.68 -14.19 29.11
CA GLY A 314 2.10 -12.82 29.40
C GLY A 314 2.95 -12.67 30.68
N LEU A 315 3.68 -13.71 31.07
CA LEU A 315 4.52 -13.73 32.27
C LEU A 315 5.97 -13.38 31.92
N ASP A 316 6.22 -12.12 31.61
CA ASP A 316 7.53 -11.66 31.10
C ASP A 316 8.69 -11.93 32.05
N ALA A 317 8.48 -11.84 33.36
CA ALA A 317 9.50 -12.16 34.36
C ALA A 317 9.92 -13.64 34.29
N GLY A 318 8.96 -14.57 34.18
CA GLY A 318 9.24 -16.00 34.04
C GLY A 318 9.90 -16.33 32.69
N LYS A 319 9.46 -15.69 31.61
CA LYS A 319 10.09 -15.81 30.28
C LYS A 319 11.57 -15.41 30.33
N ALA A 320 11.88 -14.27 30.94
CA ALA A 320 13.25 -13.77 31.06
C ALA A 320 14.14 -14.72 31.88
N GLN A 321 13.61 -15.34 32.94
CA GLN A 321 14.34 -16.33 33.72
C GLN A 321 14.66 -17.60 32.90
N CYS A 322 13.73 -18.08 32.06
CA CYS A 322 14.00 -19.22 31.18
C CYS A 322 15.06 -18.89 30.10
N GLU A 323 15.04 -17.68 29.53
CA GLU A 323 16.07 -17.24 28.58
C GLU A 323 17.47 -17.18 29.23
N GLN A 324 17.54 -16.71 30.47
CA GLN A 324 18.80 -16.72 31.24
C GLN A 324 19.29 -18.14 31.51
N LEU A 325 18.39 -19.05 31.89
CA LEU A 325 18.73 -20.46 32.11
C LEU A 325 19.28 -21.12 30.83
N GLU A 326 18.62 -20.94 29.68
CA GLU A 326 19.10 -21.44 28.39
C GLU A 326 20.51 -20.92 28.07
N LEU A 327 20.75 -19.63 28.31
CA LEU A 327 22.03 -18.98 28.05
C LEU A 327 23.15 -19.47 29.00
N PHE A 328 22.82 -19.78 30.27
CA PHE A 328 23.78 -20.40 31.19
C PHE A 328 24.10 -21.85 30.83
N ILE A 329 23.11 -22.59 30.31
CA ILE A 329 23.32 -23.95 29.79
C ILE A 329 24.26 -23.92 28.58
N GLU A 330 24.05 -23.02 27.63
CA GLU A 330 24.94 -22.87 26.46
C GLU A 330 26.38 -22.50 26.85
N LYS A 331 26.55 -21.72 27.92
CA LYS A 331 27.85 -21.30 28.44
C LYS A 331 28.49 -22.31 29.39
N CYS A 332 27.83 -23.43 29.69
CA CYS A 332 28.28 -24.46 30.64
C CYS A 332 28.61 -23.89 32.04
N ASP A 333 27.77 -22.98 32.54
CA ASP A 333 27.99 -22.31 33.83
C ASP A 333 27.21 -22.99 34.98
N ASP A 334 27.78 -24.08 35.51
CA ASP A 334 27.18 -24.94 36.54
C ASP A 334 26.65 -24.20 37.79
N LEU A 335 27.25 -23.06 38.17
CA LEU A 335 26.84 -22.29 39.34
C LEU A 335 25.58 -21.48 39.04
N ASN A 336 25.59 -20.74 37.92
CA ASN A 336 24.48 -19.89 37.52
C ASN A 336 23.27 -20.68 37.02
N ILE A 337 23.47 -21.89 36.46
CA ILE A 337 22.38 -22.80 36.09
C ILE A 337 21.53 -23.17 37.32
N LYS A 338 22.17 -23.47 38.46
CA LYS A 338 21.46 -23.85 39.69
C LYS A 338 20.70 -22.70 40.31
N GLU A 339 21.26 -21.49 40.24
CA GLU A 339 20.61 -20.29 40.74
C GLU A 339 19.39 -19.94 39.88
N ALA A 340 19.55 -19.91 38.55
CA ALA A 340 18.46 -19.63 37.63
C ALA A 340 17.32 -20.66 37.70
N ALA A 341 17.63 -21.96 37.84
CA ALA A 341 16.62 -23.00 38.03
C ALA A 341 15.80 -22.81 39.32
N ARG A 342 16.46 -22.37 40.40
CA ARG A 342 15.81 -22.08 41.67
C ARG A 342 14.94 -20.83 41.60
N ASP A 343 15.40 -19.81 40.89
CA ASP A 343 14.64 -18.57 40.70
C ASP A 343 13.34 -18.81 39.93
N ILE A 344 13.33 -19.75 38.97
CA ILE A 344 12.13 -20.18 38.25
C ILE A 344 11.15 -20.92 39.18
N ASP A 345 11.65 -21.83 40.03
CA ASP A 345 10.82 -22.55 41.00
C ASP A 345 10.21 -21.60 42.04
N ASP A 346 11.00 -20.67 42.59
CA ASP A 346 10.52 -19.66 43.53
C ASP A 346 9.47 -18.74 42.89
N TYR A 347 9.66 -18.35 41.61
CA TYR A 347 8.70 -17.54 40.86
C TYR A 347 7.36 -18.27 40.63
N VAL A 348 7.40 -19.54 40.22
CA VAL A 348 6.18 -20.35 40.01
C VAL A 348 5.44 -20.57 41.33
N ASN A 349 6.15 -20.83 42.43
CA ASN A 349 5.55 -20.99 43.75
C ASN A 349 4.87 -19.70 44.24
N GLN A 350 5.42 -18.53 43.92
CA GLN A 350 4.76 -17.24 44.21
C GLN A 350 3.45 -17.07 43.44
N LEU A 351 3.44 -17.39 42.15
CA LEU A 351 2.23 -17.31 41.31
C LEU A 351 1.13 -18.28 41.76
N LEU A 352 1.49 -19.51 42.15
CA LEU A 352 0.54 -20.48 42.70
C LEU A 352 -0.08 -20.06 44.04
N GLN A 353 0.64 -19.25 44.84
CA GLN A 353 0.14 -18.70 46.10
C GLN A 353 -0.77 -17.48 45.90
N GLN A 354 -0.56 -16.71 44.82
CA GLN A 354 -1.35 -15.52 44.48
C GLN A 354 -2.71 -15.86 43.85
N GLY A 355 -2.82 -16.95 43.07
CA GLY A 355 -4.08 -17.39 42.47
C GLY A 355 -4.97 -18.25 43.38
N LYS A 356 -5.18 -17.83 44.63
CA LYS A 356 -6.04 -18.51 45.62
C LYS A 356 -7.21 -17.66 46.07
#